data_AF-A0A286E668-F1
#
_entry.id   AF-A0A286E668-F1
#
_cell.length_a   1.000
_cell.length_b   1.000
_cell.length_c   1.000
_cell.angle_alpha   90.00
_cell.angle_beta   90.00
_cell.angle_gamma   90.00
#
_symmetry.space_group_name_H-M   'P 1'
#
loop_
_entity.id
_entity.type
_entity.pdbx_description
1 polymer ?
#
loop_
_entity_poly.entity_id
_entity_poly.type
_entity_poly.pdbx_seq_one_letter_code
_entity_poly.pdbx_strand_id
1 'polypeptide(L)'
;MNMLLISNHKHTSDGRIQYMSMFTPDELRGFAKQGKSWRDVAVAQTLPEKTVVGYEKALFMRCVALAHKYNALMFFMPLPRENECEQDQIATLCQLHDVIVSQQTGELSLKQWRKIIERTQIMPVGQPYQPQSPYHRMAKKLNPMLS
;
A
#
# COMPACT_ATOMS: atom_id res chain seq x y z
N MET A 1 2.29 4.62 -17.22
CA MET A 1 1.80 3.50 -16.38
C MET A 1 1.97 3.91 -14.92
N ASN A 2 0.94 3.81 -14.09
CA ASN A 2 1.02 4.23 -12.68
C ASN A 2 1.57 3.08 -11.84
N MET A 3 2.83 3.19 -11.41
CA MET A 3 3.48 2.21 -10.53
C MET A 3 2.83 2.17 -9.15
N LEU A 4 2.96 1.05 -8.44
CA LEU A 4 2.51 0.86 -7.07
C LEU A 4 3.72 0.84 -6.15
N LEU A 5 3.72 1.67 -5.11
CA LEU A 5 4.63 1.53 -3.98
C LEU A 5 3.87 0.87 -2.83
N ILE A 6 4.30 -0.32 -2.43
CA ILE A 6 3.78 -1.05 -1.29
C ILE A 6 4.75 -0.85 -0.12
N SER A 7 4.24 -0.40 1.02
CA SER A 7 5.00 -0.29 2.27
C SER A 7 4.32 -1.04 3.40
N ASN A 8 5.13 -1.65 4.26
CA ASN A 8 4.69 -2.33 5.48
C ASN A 8 5.80 -2.26 6.55
N HIS A 9 5.46 -2.53 7.81
CA HIS A 9 6.44 -2.77 8.87
C HIS A 9 6.01 -3.93 9.78
N LYS A 10 6.99 -4.65 10.33
CA LYS A 10 6.82 -5.73 11.30
C LYS A 10 7.65 -5.44 12.55
N HIS A 11 7.10 -5.72 13.73
CA HIS A 11 7.87 -5.71 14.98
C HIS A 11 8.59 -7.05 15.20
N THR A 12 9.82 -6.98 15.67
CA THR A 12 10.70 -8.11 16.00
C THR A 12 11.41 -7.86 17.33
N SER A 13 12.02 -8.87 17.93
CA SER A 13 12.82 -8.73 19.16
C SER A 13 13.96 -7.72 19.01
N ASP A 14 14.47 -7.57 17.79
CA ASP A 14 15.68 -6.78 17.50
C ASP A 14 15.34 -5.38 16.96
N GLY A 15 14.05 -5.02 16.95
CA GLY A 15 13.54 -3.75 16.45
C GLY A 15 12.41 -3.93 15.43
N ARG A 16 12.31 -3.03 14.47
CA ARG A 16 11.24 -3.06 13.44
C ARG A 16 11.82 -3.30 12.06
N ILE A 17 11.20 -4.15 11.26
CA ILE A 17 11.56 -4.37 9.87
C ILE A 17 10.57 -3.63 8.99
N GLN A 18 11.04 -2.70 8.16
CA GLN A 18 10.23 -2.09 7.12
C GLN A 18 10.42 -2.84 5.80
N TYR A 19 9.31 -3.16 5.14
CA TYR A 19 9.30 -3.73 3.80
C TYR A 19 8.83 -2.67 2.82
N MET A 20 9.56 -2.51 1.71
CA MET A 20 9.16 -1.62 0.62
C MET A 20 9.40 -2.32 -0.72
N SER A 21 8.40 -2.25 -1.60
CA SER A 21 8.50 -2.75 -2.97
C SER A 21 7.79 -1.84 -3.93
N MET A 22 8.29 -1.78 -5.16
CA MET A 22 7.66 -1.04 -6.24
C MET A 22 7.34 -2.01 -7.37
N PHE A 23 6.11 -1.97 -7.84
CA PHE A 23 5.60 -2.88 -8.86
C PHE A 23 4.83 -2.12 -9.93
N THR A 24 4.81 -2.71 -11.11
CA THR A 24 3.77 -2.48 -12.09
C THR A 24 2.51 -3.28 -11.69
N PRO A 25 1.30 -2.86 -12.10
CA PRO A 25 0.09 -3.63 -11.83
C PRO A 25 0.15 -5.06 -12.37
N ASP A 26 0.76 -5.23 -13.55
CA ASP A 26 0.87 -6.52 -14.22
C ASP A 26 1.82 -7.48 -13.50
N GLU A 27 2.95 -7.00 -12.98
CA GLU A 27 3.85 -7.79 -12.13
C GLU A 27 3.10 -8.30 -10.90
N LEU A 28 2.38 -7.40 -10.22
CA LEU A 28 1.66 -7.75 -9.00
C LEU A 28 0.52 -8.76 -9.27
N ARG A 29 -0.20 -8.62 -10.38
CA ARG A 29 -1.17 -9.64 -10.86
C ARG A 29 -0.50 -10.95 -11.22
N GLY A 30 0.72 -10.91 -11.76
CA GLY A 30 1.54 -12.08 -12.01
C GLY A 30 1.85 -12.84 -10.73
N PHE A 31 2.14 -12.13 -9.64
CA PHE A 31 2.39 -12.73 -8.32
C PHE A 31 1.13 -13.42 -7.80
N ALA A 32 -0.03 -12.76 -7.91
CA ALA A 32 -1.34 -13.32 -7.60
C ALA A 32 -1.59 -14.69 -8.27
N LYS A 33 -1.30 -14.76 -9.58
CA LYS A 33 -1.51 -15.98 -10.39
C LYS A 33 -0.50 -17.08 -10.06
N GLN A 34 0.73 -16.71 -9.72
CA GLN A 34 1.82 -17.65 -9.45
C GLN A 34 1.89 -18.10 -7.98
N GLY A 35 1.07 -17.53 -7.10
CA GLY A 35 1.12 -17.79 -5.66
C GLY A 35 2.39 -17.27 -4.99
N LYS A 36 3.09 -16.30 -5.60
CA LYS A 36 4.33 -15.74 -5.06
C LYS A 36 4.04 -14.66 -4.00
N SER A 37 4.89 -14.56 -2.99
CA SER A 37 4.81 -13.47 -2.02
C SER A 37 5.46 -12.22 -2.62
N TRP A 38 4.83 -11.06 -2.44
CA TRP A 38 5.46 -9.79 -2.81
C TRP A 38 6.65 -9.46 -1.91
N ARG A 39 6.72 -10.09 -0.73
CA ARG A 39 7.79 -9.89 0.26
C ARG A 39 9.11 -10.51 -0.17
N ASP A 40 9.08 -11.55 -1.01
CA ASP A 40 10.28 -12.23 -1.49
C ASP A 40 11.17 -11.32 -2.33
N VAL A 41 10.60 -10.24 -2.88
CA VAL A 41 11.30 -9.24 -3.68
C VAL A 41 11.32 -7.86 -3.02
N ALA A 42 10.83 -7.77 -1.78
CA ALA A 42 10.80 -6.52 -1.03
C ALA A 42 12.16 -6.17 -0.45
N VAL A 43 12.50 -4.89 -0.51
CA VAL A 43 13.63 -4.37 0.26
C VAL A 43 13.20 -4.34 1.73
N ALA A 44 13.86 -5.16 2.54
CA ALA A 44 13.68 -5.20 3.99
C ALA A 44 14.77 -4.37 4.68
N GLN A 45 14.37 -3.45 5.56
CA GLN A 45 15.30 -2.63 6.35
C GLN A 45 14.98 -2.79 7.84
N THR A 46 15.96 -3.25 8.62
CA THR A 46 15.86 -3.32 10.08
C THR A 46 16.13 -1.97 10.71
N LEU A 47 15.32 -1.63 11.71
CA LEU A 47 15.29 -0.33 12.38
C LEU A 47 15.45 -0.54 13.88
N PRO A 48 16.45 0.08 14.52
CA PRO A 48 16.67 -0.04 15.95
C PRO A 48 15.50 0.54 16.75
N GLU A 49 15.10 -0.13 17.82
CA GLU A 49 13.93 0.23 18.65
C GLU A 49 14.06 1.61 19.33
N LYS A 50 15.29 2.04 19.64
CA LYS A 50 15.57 3.36 20.25
C LYS A 50 15.29 4.54 19.32
N THR A 51 15.09 4.30 18.02
CA THR A 51 14.92 5.34 17.00
C THR A 51 13.46 5.73 16.77
N VAL A 52 12.48 5.06 17.38
CA VAL A 52 11.08 5.07 16.93
C VAL A 52 10.39 6.45 16.93
N VAL A 53 10.67 7.33 17.90
CA VAL A 53 9.99 8.63 18.00
C VAL A 53 10.47 9.57 16.90
N GLY A 54 9.58 9.94 15.97
CA GLY A 54 9.86 10.80 14.82
C GLY A 54 10.43 10.07 13.59
N TYR A 55 10.96 8.86 13.77
CA TYR A 55 11.51 8.06 12.68
C TYR A 55 10.42 7.38 11.84
N GLU A 56 9.28 6.99 12.42
CA GLU A 56 8.11 6.56 11.64
C GLU A 56 7.67 7.62 10.62
N LYS A 57 7.66 8.89 11.06
CA LYS A 57 7.40 10.02 10.18
C LYS A 57 8.48 10.13 9.10
N ALA A 58 9.76 9.98 9.43
CA ALA A 58 10.84 10.00 8.45
C ALA A 58 10.73 8.86 7.41
N LEU A 59 10.37 7.66 7.83
CA LEU A 59 10.14 6.51 6.93
C LEU A 59 8.95 6.74 6.02
N PHE A 60 7.84 7.21 6.58
CA PHE A 60 6.67 7.59 5.79
C PHE A 60 7.07 8.64 4.76
N MET A 61 7.76 9.71 5.17
CA MET A 61 8.26 10.75 4.26
C MET A 61 9.21 10.17 3.19
N ARG A 62 10.02 9.16 3.50
CA ARG A 62 10.86 8.46 2.51
C ARG A 62 10.03 7.68 1.50
N CYS A 63 9.02 6.93 1.94
CA CYS A 63 8.10 6.23 1.04
C CYS A 63 7.38 7.24 0.13
N VAL A 64 6.90 8.33 0.72
CA VAL A 64 6.25 9.42 0.01
C VAL A 64 7.23 9.98 -1.03
N ALA A 65 8.51 10.19 -0.68
CA ALA A 65 9.52 10.77 -1.59
C ALA A 65 9.85 9.84 -2.76
N LEU A 66 9.92 8.53 -2.51
CA LEU A 66 10.04 7.51 -3.55
C LEU A 66 8.80 7.52 -4.45
N ALA A 67 7.60 7.55 -3.88
CA ALA A 67 6.37 7.61 -4.66
C ALA A 67 6.34 8.86 -5.55
N HIS A 68 6.83 10.00 -5.08
CA HIS A 68 6.96 11.20 -5.90
C HIS A 68 7.99 11.05 -7.02
N LYS A 69 9.22 10.61 -6.69
CA LYS A 69 10.31 10.41 -7.66
C LYS A 69 9.88 9.52 -8.83
N TYR A 70 9.08 8.50 -8.53
CA TYR A 70 8.66 7.49 -9.48
C TYR A 70 7.21 7.67 -9.98
N ASN A 71 6.55 8.77 -9.59
CA ASN A 71 5.13 9.03 -9.89
C ASN A 71 4.22 7.82 -9.57
N ALA A 72 4.49 7.14 -8.46
CA ALA A 72 3.78 5.94 -8.04
C ALA A 72 2.57 6.26 -7.15
N LEU A 73 1.58 5.37 -7.18
CA LEU A 73 0.51 5.32 -6.20
C LEU A 73 0.99 4.55 -4.98
N MET A 74 0.91 5.20 -3.82
CA MET A 74 1.33 4.62 -2.56
C MET A 74 0.18 3.85 -1.89
N PHE A 75 0.49 2.66 -1.40
CA PHE A 75 -0.39 1.82 -0.60
C PHE A 75 0.36 1.31 0.63
N PHE A 76 -0.35 1.25 1.75
CA PHE A 76 0.08 0.47 2.90
C PHE A 76 -0.64 -0.87 2.86
N MET A 77 0.11 -1.96 2.90
CA MET A 77 -0.43 -3.31 2.88
C MET A 77 0.13 -4.05 4.09
N PRO A 78 -0.70 -4.48 5.06
CA PRO A 78 -0.24 -5.17 6.25
C PRO A 78 0.27 -6.58 5.90
N LEU A 79 0.95 -7.23 6.86
CA LEU A 79 1.30 -8.62 6.68
C LEU A 79 0.03 -9.47 6.80
N PRO A 80 -0.13 -10.54 6.00
CA PRO A 80 -1.25 -11.46 6.18
C PRO A 80 -1.21 -12.07 7.57
N ARG A 81 -2.36 -12.12 8.24
CA ARG A 81 -2.55 -12.86 9.49
C ARG A 81 -2.47 -14.37 9.23
N GLU A 82 -2.35 -15.19 10.28
CA GLU A 82 -2.17 -16.65 10.17
C GLU A 82 -3.23 -17.36 9.28
N ASN A 83 -4.44 -16.80 9.20
CA ASN A 83 -5.54 -17.37 8.42
C ASN A 83 -5.89 -16.54 7.16
N GLU A 84 -5.09 -15.54 6.81
CA GLU A 84 -5.32 -14.69 5.63
C GLU A 84 -4.47 -15.15 4.44
N CYS A 85 -5.12 -15.27 3.27
CA CYS A 85 -4.42 -15.53 2.03
C CYS A 85 -3.78 -14.24 1.51
N GLU A 86 -2.44 -14.22 1.40
CA GLU A 86 -1.70 -13.09 0.81
C GLU A 86 -2.18 -12.76 -0.61
N GLN A 87 -2.60 -13.78 -1.36
CA GLN A 87 -3.10 -13.59 -2.72
C GLN A 87 -4.42 -12.83 -2.77
N ASP A 88 -5.28 -12.98 -1.76
CA ASP A 88 -6.52 -12.18 -1.65
C ASP A 88 -6.22 -10.72 -1.32
N GLN A 89 -5.19 -10.47 -0.50
CA GLN A 89 -4.72 -9.11 -0.23
C GLN A 89 -4.13 -8.49 -1.50
N ILE A 90 -3.32 -9.23 -2.26
CA ILE A 90 -2.76 -8.77 -3.55
C ILE A 90 -3.89 -8.48 -4.56
N ALA A 91 -4.89 -9.36 -4.65
CA ALA A 91 -6.05 -9.16 -5.52
C ALA A 91 -6.83 -7.89 -5.13
N THR A 92 -7.08 -7.69 -3.83
CA THR A 92 -7.73 -6.49 -3.31
C THR A 92 -6.93 -5.23 -3.63
N LEU A 93 -5.61 -5.27 -3.46
CA LEU A 93 -4.72 -4.16 -3.80
C LEU A 93 -4.79 -3.81 -5.30
N CYS A 94 -4.81 -4.82 -6.18
CA CYS A 94 -4.97 -4.60 -7.62
C CYS A 94 -6.32 -3.95 -7.96
N GLN A 95 -7.42 -4.39 -7.32
CA GLN A 95 -8.73 -3.78 -7.54
C GLN A 95 -8.80 -2.34 -7.02
N LEU A 96 -8.20 -2.05 -5.85
CA LEU A 96 -8.10 -0.69 -5.32
C LEU A 96 -7.28 0.22 -6.24
N HIS A 97 -6.20 -0.31 -6.85
CA HIS A 97 -5.45 0.40 -7.87
C HIS A 97 -6.32 0.74 -9.09
N ASP A 98 -7.07 -0.22 -9.62
CA ASP A 98 -7.97 0.00 -10.76
C ASP A 98 -9.02 1.08 -10.44
N VAL A 99 -9.61 1.05 -9.25
CA VAL A 99 -10.58 2.04 -8.78
C VAL A 99 -9.95 3.44 -8.69
N ILE A 100 -8.73 3.54 -8.16
CA ILE A 100 -8.02 4.81 -8.08
C ILE A 100 -7.64 5.31 -9.47
N VAL A 101 -7.16 4.47 -10.37
CA VAL A 101 -6.74 4.92 -11.71
C VAL A 101 -7.95 5.29 -12.57
N SER A 102 -9.00 4.47 -12.56
CA SER A 102 -10.23 4.71 -13.33
C SER A 102 -11.09 5.84 -12.76
N GLN A 103 -10.88 6.21 -11.49
CA GLN A 103 -11.72 7.16 -10.75
C GLN A 103 -13.19 6.70 -10.63
N GLN A 104 -13.44 5.41 -10.80
CA GLN A 104 -14.76 4.79 -10.75
C GLN A 104 -14.72 3.64 -9.75
N THR A 105 -15.78 3.47 -8.96
CA THR A 105 -15.84 2.41 -7.96
C THR A 105 -16.24 1.05 -8.54
N GLY A 106 -16.60 1.01 -9.83
CA GLY A 106 -17.16 -0.16 -10.50
C GLY A 106 -18.50 -0.55 -9.90
N GLU A 107 -18.70 -1.86 -9.70
CA GLU A 107 -19.91 -2.45 -9.13
C GLU A 107 -20.09 -2.16 -7.63
N LEU A 108 -18.99 -1.89 -6.92
CA LEU A 108 -19.02 -1.63 -5.48
C LEU A 108 -19.22 -0.14 -5.21
N SER A 109 -19.99 0.18 -4.18
CA SER A 109 -20.09 1.55 -3.65
C SER A 109 -18.86 1.95 -2.84
N LEU A 110 -18.66 3.26 -2.62
CA LEU A 110 -17.62 3.77 -1.72
C LEU A 110 -17.73 3.18 -0.29
N LYS A 111 -18.96 2.95 0.20
CA LYS A 111 -19.18 2.35 1.52
C LYS A 111 -18.71 0.89 1.56
N GLN A 112 -18.93 0.12 0.50
CA GLN A 112 -18.43 -1.26 0.40
C GLN A 112 -16.90 -1.27 0.30
N TRP A 113 -16.31 -0.38 -0.48
CA TRP A 113 -14.86 -0.24 -0.54
C TRP A 113 -14.23 0.09 0.81
N ARG A 114 -14.83 1.02 1.57
CA ARG A 114 -14.39 1.34 2.94
C ARG A 114 -14.43 0.12 3.85
N LYS A 115 -15.50 -0.68 3.80
CA LYS A 115 -15.58 -1.95 4.55
C LYS A 115 -14.49 -2.95 4.14
N ILE A 116 -14.16 -3.03 2.84
CA ILE A 116 -13.07 -3.89 2.36
C ILE A 116 -11.73 -3.39 2.90
N ILE A 117 -11.47 -2.09 2.87
CA ILE A 117 -10.26 -1.48 3.43
C ILE A 117 -10.20 -1.71 4.94
N GLU A 118 -11.29 -1.54 5.68
CA GLU A 118 -11.36 -1.83 7.11
C GLU A 118 -11.10 -3.31 7.40
N ARG A 119 -11.63 -4.23 6.58
CA ARG A 119 -11.41 -5.66 6.77
C ARG A 119 -9.98 -6.08 6.43
N THR A 120 -9.45 -5.63 5.31
CA THR A 120 -8.14 -6.04 4.77
C THR A 120 -6.99 -5.20 5.31
N GLN A 121 -7.29 -4.04 5.87
CA GLN A 121 -6.34 -3.03 6.35
C GLN A 121 -5.39 -2.51 5.26
N ILE A 122 -5.69 -2.77 3.97
CA ILE A 122 -4.94 -2.23 2.82
C ILE A 122 -5.37 -0.79 2.62
N MET A 123 -4.50 0.14 3.01
CA MET A 123 -4.80 1.57 2.97
C MET A 123 -4.26 2.20 1.69
N PRO A 124 -5.12 2.63 0.76
CA PRO A 124 -4.68 3.48 -0.33
C PRO A 124 -4.29 4.86 0.21
N VAL A 125 -3.12 5.35 -0.19
CA VAL A 125 -2.63 6.72 0.09
C VAL A 125 -2.69 7.58 -1.18
N GLY A 126 -2.59 6.96 -2.35
CA GLY A 126 -2.63 7.64 -3.65
C GLY A 126 -1.33 8.39 -3.92
N GLN A 127 -1.42 9.67 -4.25
CA GLN A 127 -0.24 10.54 -4.48
C GLN A 127 -0.15 11.63 -3.40
N PRO A 128 0.42 11.33 -2.22
CA PRO A 128 0.41 12.27 -1.10
C PRO A 128 1.15 13.60 -1.38
N TYR A 129 2.12 13.64 -2.29
CA TYR A 129 2.78 14.89 -2.73
C TYR A 129 1.96 15.73 -3.72
N GLN A 130 0.92 15.16 -4.31
CA GLN A 130 0.04 15.83 -5.26
C GLN A 130 -1.40 15.76 -4.74
N PRO A 131 -1.74 16.49 -3.66
CA PRO A 131 -3.06 16.39 -3.03
C PRO A 131 -4.21 16.77 -3.98
N GLN A 132 -3.92 17.58 -4.99
CA GLN A 132 -4.87 17.99 -6.03
C GLN A 132 -5.08 16.90 -7.11
N SER A 133 -4.21 15.89 -7.18
CA SER A 133 -4.30 14.86 -8.20
C SER A 133 -5.60 14.07 -8.04
N PRO A 134 -6.22 13.63 -9.16
CA PRO A 134 -7.42 12.81 -9.11
C PRO A 134 -7.17 11.52 -8.32
N TYR A 135 -5.97 10.95 -8.39
CA TYR A 135 -5.60 9.73 -7.69
C TYR A 135 -5.58 9.91 -6.17
N HIS A 136 -5.02 11.02 -5.67
CA HIS A 136 -5.06 11.31 -4.24
C HIS A 136 -6.49 11.63 -3.76
N ARG A 137 -7.27 12.39 -4.54
CA ARG A 137 -8.67 12.66 -4.21
C ARG A 137 -9.51 11.38 -4.10
N MET A 138 -9.32 10.42 -5.00
CA MET A 138 -10.00 9.13 -4.93
C MET A 138 -9.52 8.31 -3.73
N ALA A 139 -8.21 8.25 -3.47
CA ALA A 139 -7.66 7.60 -2.29
C ALA A 139 -8.24 8.18 -0.99
N LYS A 140 -8.38 9.50 -0.86
CA LYS A 140 -9.02 10.18 0.29
C LYS A 140 -10.50 9.82 0.44
N LYS A 141 -11.24 9.65 -0.66
CA LYS A 141 -12.64 9.17 -0.60
C LYS A 141 -12.74 7.73 -0.07
N LEU A 142 -11.79 6.88 -0.46
CA LEU A 142 -11.73 5.46 -0.06
C LEU A 142 -11.20 5.29 1.36
N ASN A 143 -10.23 6.10 1.77
CA ASN A 143 -9.58 6.08 3.07
C ASN A 143 -9.76 7.43 3.79
N PRO A 144 -10.81 7.56 4.62
CA PRO A 144 -11.09 8.80 5.34
C PRO A 144 -9.99 9.22 6.31
N MET A 145 -9.10 8.32 6.74
CA MET A 145 -8.00 8.63 7.65
C MET A 145 -6.95 9.58 7.04
N LEU A 146 -7.00 9.84 5.72
CA LEU A 146 -6.19 10.83 5.02
C LEU A 146 -6.77 12.26 5.11
N SER A 147 -7.82 12.48 5.92
CA SER A 147 -8.61 13.71 5.89
C SER A 147 -8.10 14.82 6.78
#